data_AF-A0A3S0M7T5-F1
#
_entry.id   AF-A0A3S0M7T5-F1
#
_cell.length_a   1.000
_cell.length_b   1.000
_cell.length_c   1.000
_cell.angle_alpha   90.00
_cell.angle_beta   90.00
_cell.angle_gamma   90.00
#
_symmetry.space_group_name_H-M   'P 1'
#
loop_
_entity.id
_entity.type
_entity.pdbx_description
1 polymer ?
#
loop_
_entity_poly.entity_id
_entity_poly.type
_entity_poly.pdbx_seq_one_letter_code
_entity_poly.pdbx_strand_id
1 'polypeptide(L)' 'NATVGPNVSLGDGCHVVDSSIKNSLVQTHSHIKNANLDNAMIGSHASFDGNFTSISIGDYSVLE' A
#
# COMPACT_ATOMS: atom_id res chain seq x y z
N ASN A 1 -8.99 10.71 -3.03
CA ASN A 1 -8.05 10.75 -4.19
C ASN A 1 -6.72 10.12 -3.80
N ALA A 2 -6.06 9.39 -4.70
CA ALA A 2 -4.75 8.78 -4.42
C ALA A 2 -3.67 9.31 -5.38
N THR A 3 -2.43 9.37 -4.90
CA THR A 3 -1.24 9.79 -5.67
C THR A 3 -0.27 8.61 -5.79
N VAL A 4 0.03 8.21 -7.02
CA VAL A 4 1.05 7.19 -7.32
C VAL A 4 2.26 7.90 -7.88
N GLY A 5 3.35 7.89 -7.11
CA GLY A 5 4.63 8.49 -7.43
C GLY A 5 5.56 7.54 -8.21
N PRO A 6 6.85 7.90 -8.34
CA PRO A 6 7.81 7.11 -9.10
C PRO A 6 8.11 5.77 -8.43
N ASN A 7 8.54 4.79 -9.23
CA ASN A 7 9.02 3.48 -8.79
C ASN A 7 7.98 2.71 -7.94
N VAL A 8 6.71 2.80 -8.31
CA VAL A 8 5.63 2.05 -7.66
C VAL A 8 5.19 0.91 -8.55
N SER A 9 5.07 -0.27 -7.95
CA SER A 9 4.41 -1.42 -8.55
C SER A 9 3.08 -1.65 -7.83
N LEU A 10 1.99 -1.69 -8.60
CA LEU A 10 0.64 -2.02 -8.11
C LEU A 10 0.20 -3.35 -8.71
N GLY A 11 -0.08 -4.32 -7.83
CA GLY A 11 -0.60 -5.62 -8.20
C GLY A 11 -2.06 -5.54 -8.66
N ASP A 12 -2.45 -6.51 -9.47
CA ASP A 12 -3.84 -6.68 -9.92
C ASP A 12 -4.83 -6.74 -8.74
N GLY A 13 -5.99 -6.12 -8.91
CA GLY A 13 -7.04 -6.09 -7.90
C GLY A 13 -6.71 -5.31 -6.61
N CYS A 14 -5.60 -4.57 -6.53
CA CYS A 14 -5.36 -3.71 -5.37
C CYS A 14 -6.23 -2.45 -5.41
N HIS A 15 -6.57 -1.93 -4.23
CA HIS A 15 -7.36 -0.72 -4.05
C HIS A 15 -6.59 0.30 -3.23
N VAL A 16 -6.26 1.44 -3.83
CA VAL A 16 -5.54 2.54 -3.17
C VAL A 16 -6.47 3.74 -3.04
N VAL A 17 -6.76 4.16 -1.81
CA VAL A 17 -7.69 5.26 -1.51
C VAL A 17 -7.02 6.24 -0.54
N ASP A 18 -7.17 7.54 -0.79
CA ASP A 18 -6.67 8.62 0.09
C ASP A 18 -5.23 8.44 0.54
N SER A 19 -4.37 8.02 -0.38
CA SER A 19 -3.00 7.59 -0.09
C SER A 19 -2.00 8.18 -1.08
N SER A 20 -0.76 8.36 -0.64
CA SER A 20 0.40 8.71 -1.46
C SER A 20 1.43 7.58 -1.40
N ILE A 21 1.87 7.08 -2.54
CA ILE A 21 2.79 5.94 -2.64
C ILE A 21 3.97 6.30 -3.54
N LYS A 22 5.21 6.00 -3.13
CA LYS A 22 6.42 6.08 -3.97
C LYS A 22 7.45 5.03 -3.55
N ASN A 23 8.33 4.61 -4.46
CA ASN A 23 9.39 3.63 -4.19
C ASN A 23 8.92 2.36 -3.48
N SER A 24 7.69 1.91 -3.76
CA SER A 24 7.02 0.88 -2.96
C SER A 24 6.38 -0.19 -3.83
N LEU A 25 6.21 -1.38 -3.26
CA LEU A 25 5.57 -2.51 -3.90
C LEU A 25 4.26 -2.83 -3.19
N VAL A 26 3.16 -2.82 -3.95
CA VAL A 26 1.85 -3.27 -3.50
C VAL A 26 1.49 -4.51 -4.30
N GLN A 27 1.28 -5.65 -3.64
CA GLN A 27 0.92 -6.90 -4.31
C GLN A 27 -0.60 -7.02 -4.53
N THR A 28 -1.07 -8.15 -5.07
CA THR A 28 -2.42 -8.30 -5.59
C THR A 28 -3.49 -8.30 -4.50
N HIS A 29 -4.71 -7.88 -4.85
CA HIS A 29 -5.90 -7.92 -3.97
C HIS A 29 -5.74 -7.27 -2.58
N SER A 30 -4.84 -6.29 -2.45
CA SER A 30 -4.60 -5.56 -1.20
C SER A 30 -5.43 -4.28 -1.13
N HIS A 31 -5.76 -3.84 0.09
CA HIS A 31 -6.55 -2.64 0.36
C HIS A 31 -5.70 -1.64 1.15
N ILE A 32 -5.51 -0.45 0.60
CA ILE A 32 -4.66 0.60 1.17
C ILE A 32 -5.50 1.87 1.32
N LYS A 33 -5.55 2.41 2.54
CA LYS A 33 -6.27 3.63 2.90
C LYS A 33 -5.41 4.54 3.76
N ASN A 34 -5.59 5.85 3.60
CA ASN A 34 -5.00 6.88 4.46
C ASN A 34 -3.46 6.80 4.61
N ALA A 35 -2.77 6.28 3.58
CA ALA A 35 -1.38 5.84 3.66
C ALA A 35 -0.38 6.83 3.04
N ASN A 36 0.82 6.92 3.62
CA ASN A 36 1.96 7.63 3.05
C ASN A 36 3.17 6.70 2.90
N LEU A 37 3.20 5.92 1.82
CA LEU A 37 4.17 4.84 1.63
C LEU A 37 5.43 5.33 0.88
N ASP A 38 6.60 5.18 1.52
CA ASP A 38 7.92 5.36 0.92
C ASP A 38 8.82 4.18 1.32
N ASN A 39 9.43 3.51 0.33
CA ASN A 39 10.21 2.28 0.53
C ASN A 39 9.43 1.18 1.30
N ALA A 40 8.15 1.00 0.97
CA ALA A 40 7.24 0.06 1.63
C ALA A 40 6.96 -1.20 0.77
N MET A 41 6.58 -2.30 1.45
CA MET A 41 6.03 -3.49 0.80
C MET A 41 4.68 -3.87 1.43
N ILE A 42 3.62 -3.91 0.63
CA ILE A 42 2.30 -4.41 1.03
C ILE A 42 2.06 -5.77 0.37
N GLY A 43 1.94 -6.82 1.18
CA GLY A 43 1.68 -8.19 0.74
C GLY A 43 0.31 -8.39 0.08
N SER A 44 0.10 -9.56 -0.51
CA SER A 44 -1.14 -9.92 -1.19
C SER A 44 -2.27 -10.12 -0.17
N HIS A 45 -3.50 -9.73 -0.52
CA HIS A 45 -4.66 -9.79 0.38
C HIS A 45 -4.50 -9.04 1.73
N ALA A 46 -3.49 -8.16 1.84
CA ALA A 46 -3.28 -7.35 3.03
C ALA A 46 -4.23 -6.15 3.08
N SER A 47 -4.60 -5.73 4.27
CA SER A 47 -5.38 -4.51 4.50
C SER A 47 -4.62 -3.56 5.41
N PHE A 48 -4.47 -2.32 4.95
CA PHE A 48 -3.75 -1.27 5.64
C PHE A 48 -4.58 0.01 5.65
N ASP A 49 -4.87 0.53 6.83
CA ASP A 49 -5.52 1.82 7.04
C ASP A 49 -4.73 2.61 8.08
N GLY A 50 -3.98 3.65 7.65
CA GLY A 50 -3.22 4.45 8.60
C GLY A 50 -2.07 5.24 7.98
N ASN A 51 -1.62 6.27 8.71
CA ASN A 51 -0.64 7.23 8.20
C ASN A 51 0.78 6.95 8.73
N PHE A 52 1.35 5.82 8.32
CA PHE A 52 2.75 5.49 8.58
C PHE A 52 3.62 5.89 7.39
N THR A 53 4.83 6.40 7.64
CA THR A 53 5.78 6.82 6.59
C THR A 53 6.59 5.68 5.99
N SER A 54 6.78 4.60 6.75
CA SER A 54 7.54 3.42 6.31
C SER A 54 7.01 2.19 7.00
N ILE A 55 6.40 1.29 6.23
CA ILE A 55 5.86 0.03 6.74
C ILE A 55 5.98 -1.07 5.68
N SER A 56 6.27 -2.29 6.12
CA SER A 56 6.17 -3.48 5.29
C SER A 56 5.34 -4.52 6.01
N ILE A 57 4.24 -4.95 5.40
CA ILE A 57 3.33 -5.96 5.94
C ILE A 57 3.26 -7.15 4.99
N GLY A 58 3.20 -8.35 5.56
CA GLY A 58 3.11 -9.59 4.79
C GLY A 58 1.70 -9.89 4.31
N ASP A 59 1.57 -10.97 3.56
CA ASP A 59 0.28 -11.42 3.04
C ASP A 59 -0.75 -11.64 4.15
N TYR A 60 -2.03 -11.35 3.86
CA TYR A 60 -3.15 -11.48 4.80
C TYR A 60 -3.02 -10.69 6.11
N SER A 61 -2.03 -9.79 6.21
CA SER A 61 -1.88 -8.92 7.37
C SER A 61 -2.98 -7.87 7.37
N VAL A 62 -3.49 -7.58 8.56
CA VAL A 62 -4.42 -6.46 8.79
C VAL A 62 -3.75 -5.52 9.78
N LEU A 63 -3.66 -4.25 9.39
CA LEU A 63 -3.20 -3.18 10.25
C LEU A 63 -4.15 -1.99 10.13
N GLU A 64 -4.73 -1.60 11.26
CA GLU A 64 -5.67 -0.49 11.46
C GLU A 64 -5.06 0.60 12.35
#